data_AF-A0A1H7Y294-F1
#
_entry.id   AF-A0A1H7Y294-F1
#
_cell.length_a   1.000
_cell.length_b   1.000
_cell.length_c   1.000
_cell.angle_alpha   90.00
_cell.angle_beta   90.00
_cell.angle_gamma   90.00
#
_symmetry.space_group_name_H-M   'P 1'
#
loop_
_entity.id
_entity.type
_entity.pdbx_description
1 polymer ?
#
loop_
_entity_poly.entity_id
_entity_poly.type
_entity_poly.pdbx_seq_one_letter_code
_entity_poly.pdbx_strand_id
1 'polypeptide(L)'
;MRNKALIWPIIFTLLTFMPAIAKAESTSNPLQMEELTIQVMPEFAYHPDDKKQDNPPLLVGYHGALINNSDQPQKGQIEIPLPVEEEGFKLGFVADYSRDLSEMNEIEYELDKKTGTISWTTSEEIQPQELYRFVVEYYTDGIKEGKESNTLEYHFESFADIGLMNLIFVEPLKTEKFKLEPEAESHQKNSYNMNMFIYMSQGMKPGEEKTITLEYDRAEERTTGEIMDEMAGGTAKQGTSTNNEEKIPVWMIVSVIGGVSVLAAGFLMFFLRKKSTNRVEKRKTATKESTTDIKKAKLRTMLLDGSISEEEYNQLLKSVGGKK
;
A
#
# COMPACT_ATOMS: atom_id res chain seq x y z
N MET A 1 18.16 71.34 30.39
CA MET A 1 17.14 70.27 30.46
C MET A 1 17.23 69.47 29.17
N ARG A 2 17.55 68.18 29.31
CA ARG A 2 18.17 67.33 28.28
C ARG A 2 17.14 66.75 27.29
N ASN A 3 17.42 67.00 26.02
CA ASN A 3 17.12 66.20 24.81
C ASN A 3 16.40 64.86 25.06
N LYS A 4 15.07 64.88 25.11
CA LYS A 4 14.24 63.66 24.96
C LYS A 4 13.50 63.59 23.62
N ALA A 5 13.62 64.61 22.78
CA ALA A 5 12.87 64.70 21.52
C ALA A 5 13.47 63.87 20.35
N LEU A 6 14.68 63.32 20.50
CA LEU A 6 15.36 62.62 19.40
C LEU A 6 15.34 61.08 19.51
N ILE A 7 14.84 60.53 20.61
CA ILE A 7 14.86 59.06 20.84
C ILE A 7 13.68 58.38 20.17
N TRP A 8 12.56 59.08 20.00
CA TRP A 8 11.35 58.49 19.45
C TRP A 8 11.37 58.19 17.95
N PRO A 9 11.93 59.04 17.06
CA PRO A 9 12.02 58.69 15.65
C PRO A 9 12.95 57.50 15.39
N ILE A 10 14.02 57.33 16.20
CA ILE A 10 14.97 56.21 16.03
C ILE A 10 14.32 54.85 16.37
N ILE A 11 13.45 54.81 17.39
CA ILE A 11 12.70 53.58 17.73
C ILE A 11 11.68 53.24 16.64
N PHE A 12 11.05 54.25 16.02
CA PHE A 12 10.07 54.02 14.95
C PHE A 12 10.74 53.50 13.66
N THR A 13 11.94 53.95 13.32
CA THR A 13 12.68 53.45 12.16
C THR A 13 13.24 52.04 12.37
N LEU A 14 13.56 51.64 13.62
CA LEU A 14 14.06 50.28 13.91
C LEU A 14 12.97 49.19 13.86
N LEU A 15 11.69 49.56 14.02
CA LEU A 15 10.56 48.62 13.90
C LEU A 15 10.18 48.30 12.44
N THR A 16 10.52 49.16 11.48
CA THR A 16 10.25 48.93 10.05
C THR A 16 11.33 48.12 9.33
N PHE A 17 12.45 47.82 9.99
CA PHE A 17 13.54 46.98 9.47
C PHE A 17 13.57 45.58 10.08
N MET A 18 12.51 45.13 10.75
CA MET A 18 12.37 43.70 10.97
C MET A 18 12.01 43.09 9.62
N PRO A 19 12.89 42.30 8.98
CA PRO A 19 12.44 41.47 7.88
C PRO A 19 11.28 40.67 8.44
N ALA A 20 10.12 40.76 7.79
CA ALA A 20 9.09 39.78 8.03
C ALA A 20 9.80 38.43 7.89
N ILE A 21 9.96 37.71 8.99
CA ILE A 21 10.28 36.29 8.95
C ILE A 21 9.00 35.66 8.44
N ALA A 22 8.75 35.87 7.15
CA ALA A 22 7.99 34.94 6.35
C ALA A 22 8.80 33.65 6.51
N LYS A 23 8.35 32.81 7.45
CA LYS A 23 8.46 31.38 7.20
C LYS A 23 7.72 31.20 5.90
N ALA A 24 8.46 31.24 4.79
CA ALA A 24 8.08 30.43 3.66
C ALA A 24 7.96 29.04 4.28
N GLU A 25 6.72 28.62 4.54
CA GLU A 25 6.42 27.22 4.63
C GLU A 25 7.01 26.66 3.35
N SER A 26 8.18 26.04 3.49
CA SER A 26 8.57 25.00 2.56
C SER A 26 7.32 24.16 2.42
N THR A 27 6.67 24.24 1.26
CA THR A 27 5.52 23.40 0.91
C THR A 27 6.07 21.98 0.80
N SER A 28 6.41 21.40 1.95
CA SER A 28 6.64 19.99 2.10
C SER A 28 5.31 19.35 1.79
N ASN A 29 5.29 18.41 0.85
CA ASN A 29 4.14 17.56 0.63
C ASN A 29 3.65 17.06 2.00
N PRO A 30 2.43 17.43 2.45
CA PRO A 30 1.97 17.08 3.79
C PRO A 30 1.69 15.59 3.91
N LEU A 31 1.51 14.91 2.78
CA LEU A 31 1.39 13.46 2.67
C LEU A 31 2.72 12.84 2.25
N GLN A 32 3.13 11.79 2.96
CA GLN A 32 4.32 11.02 2.64
C GLN A 32 3.94 9.56 2.41
N MET A 33 4.58 8.90 1.43
CA MET A 33 4.37 7.47 1.19
C MET A 33 5.03 6.68 2.32
N GLU A 34 4.25 6.25 3.29
CA GLU A 34 4.72 5.42 4.39
C GLU A 34 5.01 4.01 3.86
N GLU A 35 4.10 3.45 3.06
CA GLU A 35 4.23 2.13 2.49
C GLU A 35 3.74 2.09 1.03
N LEU A 36 4.47 1.37 0.16
CA LEU A 36 4.03 1.01 -1.18
C LEU A 36 4.28 -0.48 -1.40
N THR A 37 3.21 -1.22 -1.67
CA THR A 37 3.29 -2.61 -2.12
C THR A 37 2.95 -2.68 -3.59
N ILE A 38 3.84 -3.28 -4.36
CA ILE A 38 3.67 -3.56 -5.78
C ILE A 38 3.52 -5.06 -5.93
N GLN A 39 2.39 -5.50 -6.46
CA GLN A 39 2.15 -6.90 -6.80
C GLN A 39 2.24 -7.07 -8.30
N VAL A 40 3.21 -7.86 -8.77
CA VAL A 40 3.40 -8.24 -10.15
C VAL A 40 2.81 -9.65 -10.31
N MET A 41 1.76 -9.76 -11.12
CA MET A 41 0.95 -10.97 -11.25
C MET A 41 0.86 -11.40 -12.73
N PRO A 42 1.86 -12.14 -13.23
CA PRO A 42 1.86 -12.66 -14.59
C PRO A 42 0.70 -13.62 -14.81
N GLU A 43 0.05 -13.54 -15.97
CA GLU A 43 -1.03 -14.45 -16.39
C GLU A 43 -2.14 -14.65 -15.35
N PHE A 44 -2.42 -13.61 -14.53
CA PHE A 44 -3.37 -13.72 -13.43
C PHE A 44 -4.81 -13.58 -13.87
N ALA A 45 -5.11 -12.54 -14.63
CA ALA A 45 -6.42 -12.27 -15.21
C ALA A 45 -6.23 -11.40 -16.45
N TYR A 46 -7.20 -11.42 -17.36
CA TYR A 46 -7.28 -10.42 -18.42
C TYR A 46 -7.90 -9.13 -17.88
N HIS A 47 -7.68 -8.02 -18.57
CA HIS A 47 -8.43 -6.80 -18.31
C HIS A 47 -9.93 -7.07 -18.51
N PRO A 48 -10.86 -6.53 -17.69
CA PRO A 48 -12.30 -6.83 -17.78
C PRO A 48 -12.94 -6.56 -19.15
N ASP A 49 -12.42 -5.58 -19.89
CA ASP A 49 -12.88 -5.25 -21.25
C ASP A 49 -12.34 -6.20 -22.35
N ASP A 50 -11.39 -7.07 -22.01
CA ASP A 50 -10.78 -8.00 -22.95
C ASP A 50 -11.47 -9.37 -22.90
N LYS A 51 -11.79 -9.93 -24.06
CA LYS A 51 -12.41 -11.27 -24.15
C LYS A 51 -11.40 -12.40 -24.00
N LYS A 52 -10.19 -12.16 -24.49
CA LYS A 52 -8.93 -12.93 -24.42
C LYS A 52 -8.00 -12.30 -25.46
N GLN A 53 -6.71 -12.19 -25.14
CA GLN A 53 -5.70 -11.70 -26.07
C GLN A 53 -4.78 -12.83 -26.51
N ASP A 54 -4.07 -12.61 -27.62
CA ASP A 54 -3.03 -13.54 -28.10
C ASP A 54 -1.79 -13.52 -27.20
N ASN A 55 -1.59 -12.46 -26.41
CA ASN A 55 -0.45 -12.31 -25.51
C ASN A 55 -0.84 -12.64 -24.04
N PRO A 56 0.10 -13.19 -23.25
CA PRO A 56 -0.07 -13.39 -21.80
C PRO A 56 -0.30 -12.04 -21.08
N PRO A 57 -1.38 -11.88 -20.29
CA PRO A 57 -1.63 -10.61 -19.60
C PRO A 57 -0.70 -10.45 -18.40
N LEU A 58 -0.19 -9.24 -18.17
CA LEU A 58 0.48 -8.87 -16.93
C LEU A 58 -0.42 -7.93 -16.12
N LEU A 59 -0.87 -8.36 -14.94
CA LEU A 59 -1.58 -7.50 -13.99
C LEU A 59 -0.58 -6.98 -12.95
N VAL A 60 -0.61 -5.67 -12.70
CA VAL A 60 0.16 -5.02 -11.65
C VAL A 60 -0.76 -4.24 -10.72
N GLY A 61 -0.64 -4.51 -9.42
CA GLY A 61 -1.39 -3.82 -8.36
C GLY A 61 -0.48 -2.96 -7.48
N TYR A 62 -0.75 -1.66 -7.41
CA TYR A 62 -0.13 -0.74 -6.46
C TYR A 62 -1.06 -0.54 -5.27
N HIS A 63 -0.56 -0.87 -4.08
CA HIS A 63 -1.24 -0.63 -2.81
C HIS A 63 -0.42 0.33 -1.98
N GLY A 64 -0.89 1.57 -1.88
CA GLY A 64 -0.18 2.65 -1.20
C GLY A 64 -0.81 3.03 0.13
N ALA A 65 0.03 3.48 1.05
CA ALA A 65 -0.37 4.11 2.31
C ALA A 65 0.36 5.45 2.47
N LEU A 66 -0.40 6.54 2.44
CA LEU A 66 0.09 7.90 2.64
C LEU A 66 -0.20 8.36 4.07
N ILE A 67 0.80 8.89 4.78
CA ILE A 67 0.62 9.47 6.12
C ILE A 67 0.59 11.00 6.07
N ASN A 68 -0.40 11.61 6.73
CA ASN A 68 -0.42 13.05 6.94
C ASN A 68 0.49 13.44 8.11
N ASN A 69 1.65 14.01 7.80
CA ASN A 69 2.63 14.47 8.78
C ASN A 69 2.47 15.96 9.17
N SER A 70 1.47 16.65 8.61
CA SER A 70 1.14 18.01 9.02
C SER A 70 0.34 18.04 10.34
N ASP A 71 0.17 19.23 10.92
CA ASP A 71 -0.63 19.44 12.13
C ASP A 71 -2.10 19.78 11.84
N GLN A 72 -2.50 19.83 10.56
CA GLN A 72 -3.86 20.10 10.12
C GLN A 72 -4.44 18.93 9.31
N PRO A 73 -5.78 18.77 9.28
CA PRO A 73 -6.42 17.91 8.31
C PRO A 73 -6.05 18.30 6.87
N GLN A 74 -5.84 17.31 6.02
CA GLN A 74 -5.50 17.51 4.60
C GLN A 74 -6.58 16.92 3.72
N LYS A 75 -6.93 17.66 2.66
CA LYS A 75 -7.74 17.16 1.55
C LYS A 75 -7.12 17.70 0.28
N GLY A 76 -6.88 16.83 -0.69
CA GLY A 76 -6.14 17.23 -1.88
C GLY A 76 -6.14 16.19 -2.97
N GLN A 77 -5.43 16.53 -4.04
CA GLN A 77 -5.21 15.67 -5.18
C GLN A 77 -4.01 14.76 -4.88
N ILE A 78 -4.20 13.46 -5.07
CA ILE A 78 -3.13 12.48 -5.14
C ILE A 78 -2.72 12.35 -6.61
N GLU A 79 -1.42 12.23 -6.85
CA GLU A 79 -0.83 12.02 -8.18
C GLU A 79 0.14 10.85 -8.10
N ILE A 80 -0.05 9.84 -8.95
CA ILE A 80 0.80 8.65 -9.04
C ILE A 80 1.21 8.48 -10.51
N PRO A 81 2.51 8.34 -10.82
CA PRO A 81 2.93 7.99 -12.16
C PRO A 81 2.65 6.52 -12.46
N LEU A 82 2.26 6.24 -13.70
CA LEU A 82 1.98 4.92 -14.25
C LEU A 82 2.73 4.76 -15.58
N PRO A 83 3.09 3.53 -15.98
CA PRO A 83 3.82 3.26 -17.21
C PRO A 83 2.90 3.31 -18.44
N VAL A 84 2.29 4.46 -18.72
CA VAL A 84 1.29 4.62 -19.80
C VAL A 84 1.85 4.41 -21.20
N GLU A 85 3.17 4.49 -21.33
CA GLU A 85 3.95 4.27 -22.54
C GLU A 85 4.26 2.78 -22.80
N GLU A 86 4.05 1.90 -21.82
CA GLU A 86 4.20 0.46 -22.02
C GLU A 86 3.16 -0.06 -23.02
N GLU A 87 3.59 -1.03 -23.82
CA GLU A 87 2.71 -1.72 -24.76
C GLU A 87 1.57 -2.40 -23.99
N GLY A 88 0.35 -2.31 -24.54
CA GLY A 88 -0.82 -2.91 -23.91
C GLY A 88 -1.33 -2.20 -22.65
N PHE A 89 -0.78 -1.04 -22.26
CA PHE A 89 -1.20 -0.35 -21.03
C PHE A 89 -2.72 -0.11 -20.97
N LYS A 90 -3.36 -0.65 -19.93
CA LYS A 90 -4.78 -0.44 -19.61
C LYS A 90 -4.96 -0.32 -18.10
N LEU A 91 -5.71 0.69 -17.68
CA LEU A 91 -6.05 0.88 -16.27
C LEU A 91 -7.24 -0.02 -15.93
N GLY A 92 -7.10 -0.87 -14.91
CA GLY A 92 -8.12 -1.84 -14.51
C GLY A 92 -9.05 -1.32 -13.41
N PHE A 93 -8.46 -0.90 -12.28
CA PHE A 93 -9.22 -0.56 -11.08
C PHE A 93 -8.51 0.51 -10.26
N VAL A 94 -9.28 1.44 -9.69
CA VAL A 94 -8.74 2.51 -8.84
C VAL A 94 -9.69 2.72 -7.67
N ALA A 95 -9.18 2.57 -6.45
CA ALA A 95 -10.00 2.68 -5.25
C ALA A 95 -9.24 3.29 -4.08
N ASP A 96 -9.98 3.81 -3.12
CA ASP A 96 -9.48 4.11 -1.79
C ASP A 96 -10.27 3.37 -0.71
N TYR A 97 -9.74 3.39 0.51
CA TYR A 97 -10.39 2.78 1.65
C TYR A 97 -10.99 3.84 2.57
N SER A 98 -12.14 3.53 3.15
CA SER A 98 -12.64 4.28 4.31
C SER A 98 -11.59 4.25 5.42
N ARG A 99 -11.58 5.27 6.29
CA ARG A 99 -10.64 5.35 7.42
C ARG A 99 -10.60 4.09 8.29
N ASP A 100 -11.74 3.44 8.48
CA ASP A 100 -11.85 2.21 9.28
C ASP A 100 -11.60 0.92 8.50
N LEU A 101 -11.26 1.03 7.21
CA LEU A 101 -10.97 -0.06 6.27
C LEU A 101 -12.16 -1.00 6.03
N SER A 102 -13.37 -0.59 6.42
CA SER A 102 -14.58 -1.41 6.24
C SER A 102 -15.13 -1.35 4.82
N GLU A 103 -14.84 -0.26 4.10
CA GLU A 103 -15.31 -0.01 2.74
C GLU A 103 -14.14 0.28 1.81
N MET A 104 -14.23 -0.27 0.61
CA MET A 104 -13.35 0.05 -0.53
C MET A 104 -14.21 0.77 -1.56
N ASN A 105 -13.90 2.03 -1.81
CA ASN A 105 -14.65 2.91 -2.68
C ASN A 105 -13.89 3.07 -3.98
N GLU A 106 -14.53 2.70 -5.09
CA GLU A 106 -13.99 3.06 -6.40
C GLU A 106 -14.04 4.59 -6.55
N ILE A 107 -12.95 5.16 -7.06
CA ILE A 107 -12.76 6.61 -7.11
C ILE A 107 -12.76 7.12 -8.55
N GLU A 108 -13.38 8.29 -8.75
CA GLU A 108 -13.22 9.03 -9.99
C GLU A 108 -11.79 9.56 -10.10
N TYR A 109 -11.18 9.37 -11.26
CA TYR A 109 -9.79 9.74 -11.53
C TYR A 109 -9.64 10.44 -12.88
N GLU A 110 -8.54 11.16 -13.03
CA GLU A 110 -8.05 11.70 -14.30
C GLU A 110 -6.73 11.04 -14.66
N LEU A 111 -6.59 10.56 -15.91
CA LEU A 111 -5.34 10.00 -16.43
C LEU A 111 -4.77 10.92 -17.50
N ASP A 112 -3.66 11.60 -17.19
CA ASP A 112 -2.89 12.35 -18.18
C ASP A 112 -1.90 11.41 -18.88
N LYS A 113 -2.27 10.97 -20.10
CA LYS A 113 -1.43 10.10 -20.93
C LYS A 113 -0.15 10.77 -21.44
N LYS A 114 -0.03 12.11 -21.38
CA LYS A 114 1.18 12.80 -21.81
C LYS A 114 2.24 12.79 -20.73
N THR A 115 1.83 12.92 -19.47
CA THR A 115 2.75 12.89 -18.31
C THR A 115 2.84 11.51 -17.68
N GLY A 116 1.95 10.58 -18.05
CA GLY A 116 1.88 9.25 -17.45
C GLY A 116 1.41 9.30 -16.01
N THR A 117 0.48 10.19 -15.68
CA THR A 117 0.08 10.43 -14.28
C THR A 117 -1.41 10.19 -14.12
N ILE A 118 -1.76 9.31 -13.18
CA ILE A 118 -3.13 9.23 -12.67
C ILE A 118 -3.28 10.18 -11.49
N SER A 119 -4.43 10.84 -11.39
CA SER A 119 -4.74 11.72 -10.27
C SER A 119 -6.19 11.60 -9.82
N TRP A 120 -6.43 11.82 -8.53
CA TRP A 120 -7.77 11.83 -7.95
C TRP A 120 -7.80 12.69 -6.68
N THR A 121 -8.98 13.14 -6.27
CA THR A 121 -9.14 13.84 -4.98
C THR A 121 -9.51 12.83 -3.90
N THR A 122 -8.90 12.93 -2.72
CA THR A 122 -9.22 12.04 -1.60
C THR A 122 -10.69 12.13 -1.22
N SER A 123 -11.34 10.97 -1.02
CA SER A 123 -12.76 10.89 -0.66
C SER A 123 -13.05 11.61 0.67
N GLU A 124 -12.18 11.40 1.66
CA GLU A 124 -12.25 11.98 3.01
C GLU A 124 -11.11 12.96 3.31
N GLU A 125 -11.27 13.75 4.37
CA GLU A 125 -10.16 14.53 4.95
C GLU A 125 -9.24 13.62 5.76
N ILE A 126 -7.95 13.67 5.47
CA ILE A 126 -6.92 12.89 6.17
C ILE A 126 -6.47 13.67 7.41
N GLN A 127 -6.80 13.20 8.60
CA GLN A 127 -6.42 13.86 9.85
C GLN A 127 -4.90 13.77 10.09
N PRO A 128 -4.32 14.64 10.94
CA PRO A 128 -2.93 14.50 11.36
C PRO A 128 -2.62 13.08 11.87
N GLN A 129 -1.53 12.49 11.39
CA GLN A 129 -1.08 11.12 11.71
C GLN A 129 -2.03 10.01 11.24
N GLU A 130 -2.98 10.32 10.37
CA GLU A 130 -3.85 9.34 9.73
C GLU A 130 -3.20 8.78 8.46
N LEU A 131 -3.48 7.49 8.18
CA LEU A 131 -3.07 6.82 6.96
C LEU A 131 -4.23 6.80 5.96
N TYR A 132 -4.00 7.40 4.81
CA TYR A 132 -4.84 7.25 3.63
C TYR A 132 -4.33 6.08 2.79
N ARG A 133 -5.23 5.18 2.38
CA ARG A 133 -4.86 3.99 1.61
C ARG A 133 -5.58 3.96 0.28
N PHE A 134 -4.86 3.51 -0.74
CA PHE A 134 -5.38 3.42 -2.10
C PHE A 134 -4.90 2.14 -2.79
N VAL A 135 -5.62 1.78 -3.84
CA VAL A 135 -5.28 0.72 -4.79
C VAL A 135 -5.34 1.28 -6.21
N VAL A 136 -4.34 0.97 -7.01
CA VAL A 136 -4.35 1.17 -8.46
C VAL A 136 -3.94 -0.14 -9.12
N GLU A 137 -4.78 -0.66 -10.01
CA GLU A 137 -4.48 -1.84 -10.81
C GLU A 137 -4.40 -1.45 -12.28
N TYR A 138 -3.38 -1.95 -12.96
CA TYR A 138 -3.22 -1.78 -14.40
C TYR A 138 -2.65 -3.03 -15.05
N TYR A 139 -2.78 -3.10 -16.36
CA TYR A 139 -2.35 -4.20 -17.19
C TYR A 139 -1.38 -3.70 -18.24
N THR A 140 -0.37 -4.51 -18.58
CA THR A 140 0.53 -4.27 -19.72
C THR A 140 0.84 -5.58 -20.45
N ASP A 141 1.42 -5.48 -21.65
CA ASP A 141 1.88 -6.61 -22.46
C ASP A 141 3.40 -6.84 -22.25
N GLY A 142 3.87 -6.71 -21.01
CA GLY A 142 5.30 -6.80 -20.66
C GLY A 142 5.90 -8.20 -20.74
N ILE A 143 5.06 -9.25 -20.81
CA ILE A 143 5.50 -10.65 -20.88
C ILE A 143 5.88 -10.98 -22.32
N LYS A 144 7.14 -11.38 -22.53
CA LYS A 144 7.63 -11.88 -23.80
C LYS A 144 7.45 -13.39 -23.84
N GLU A 145 6.53 -13.84 -24.69
CA GLU A 145 6.32 -15.27 -24.94
C GLU A 145 7.50 -15.84 -25.75
N GLY A 146 8.14 -16.87 -25.20
CA GLY A 146 9.22 -17.59 -25.86
C GLY A 146 8.79 -19.01 -26.23
N LYS A 147 9.52 -19.63 -27.18
CA LYS A 147 9.25 -21.02 -27.57
C LYS A 147 9.51 -22.03 -26.45
N GLU A 148 10.35 -21.67 -25.48
CA GLU A 148 10.79 -22.55 -24.40
C GLU A 148 10.39 -21.99 -23.03
N SER A 149 10.55 -20.69 -22.80
CA SER A 149 10.20 -20.01 -21.56
C SER A 149 9.59 -18.62 -21.83
N ASN A 150 8.70 -18.17 -20.95
CA ASN A 150 8.18 -16.82 -20.88
C ASN A 150 9.12 -15.96 -20.05
N THR A 151 9.31 -14.70 -20.44
CA THR A 151 10.20 -13.76 -19.75
C THR A 151 9.55 -12.41 -19.50
N LEU A 152 9.91 -11.77 -18.40
CA LEU A 152 9.50 -10.41 -18.04
C LEU A 152 10.69 -9.70 -17.40
N GLU A 153 11.00 -8.49 -17.85
CA GLU A 153 11.92 -7.57 -17.17
C GLU A 153 11.07 -6.46 -16.56
N TYR A 154 10.79 -6.57 -15.26
CA TYR A 154 9.99 -5.59 -14.56
C TYR A 154 10.89 -4.51 -13.94
N HIS A 155 10.59 -3.26 -14.27
CA HIS A 155 11.32 -2.09 -13.78
C HIS A 155 10.39 -1.22 -12.94
N PHE A 156 10.87 -0.83 -11.76
CA PHE A 156 10.21 0.16 -10.91
C PHE A 156 11.22 1.25 -10.54
N GLU A 157 10.88 2.49 -10.88
CA GLU A 157 11.56 3.69 -10.41
C GLU A 157 10.71 4.37 -9.33
N SER A 158 11.30 4.60 -8.17
CA SER A 158 10.60 5.29 -7.09
C SER A 158 10.30 6.73 -7.48
N PHE A 159 9.04 7.14 -7.38
CA PHE A 159 8.59 8.50 -7.72
C PHE A 159 8.43 9.42 -6.50
N ALA A 160 8.64 8.88 -5.30
CA ALA A 160 8.50 9.60 -4.03
C ALA A 160 9.53 9.12 -3.02
N ASP A 161 9.63 9.81 -1.88
CA ASP A 161 10.18 9.22 -0.67
C ASP A 161 9.22 8.12 -0.19
N ILE A 162 9.68 6.88 -0.09
CA ILE A 162 8.87 5.73 0.33
C ILE A 162 9.48 5.12 1.60
N GLY A 163 8.72 5.11 2.70
CA GLY A 163 9.16 4.55 3.98
C GLY A 163 9.49 3.06 3.87
N LEU A 164 8.55 2.28 3.34
CA LEU A 164 8.71 0.86 3.05
C LEU A 164 8.14 0.52 1.67
N MET A 165 8.95 -0.10 0.84
CA MET A 165 8.53 -0.65 -0.45
C MET A 165 8.60 -2.18 -0.41
N ASN A 166 7.51 -2.84 -0.81
CA ASN A 166 7.47 -4.28 -1.07
C ASN A 166 7.18 -4.52 -2.55
N LEU A 167 8.10 -5.18 -3.26
CA LEU A 167 7.85 -5.68 -4.60
C LEU A 167 7.62 -7.19 -4.51
N ILE A 168 6.44 -7.63 -4.93
CA ILE A 168 5.99 -9.01 -4.78
C ILE A 168 5.68 -9.59 -6.15
N PHE A 169 6.36 -10.69 -6.48
CA PHE A 169 5.99 -11.51 -7.62
C PHE A 169 5.12 -12.67 -7.15
N VAL A 170 3.93 -12.80 -7.74
CA VAL A 170 3.03 -13.92 -7.48
C VAL A 170 3.24 -14.95 -8.58
N GLU A 171 3.66 -16.16 -8.21
CA GLU A 171 3.84 -17.24 -9.16
C GLU A 171 2.49 -17.68 -9.75
N PRO A 172 2.33 -17.67 -11.09
CA PRO A 172 1.10 -18.14 -11.72
C PRO A 172 0.87 -19.63 -11.40
N LEU A 173 -0.39 -20.05 -11.35
CA LEU A 173 -0.69 -21.47 -11.22
C LEU A 173 -0.24 -22.24 -12.48
N LYS A 174 0.17 -23.50 -12.28
CA LYS A 174 0.63 -24.42 -13.34
C LYS A 174 1.94 -24.00 -14.01
N THR A 175 2.79 -23.32 -13.26
CA THR A 175 4.11 -22.90 -13.71
C THR A 175 5.17 -23.95 -13.37
N GLU A 176 6.19 -24.06 -14.22
CA GLU A 176 7.42 -24.80 -13.99
C GLU A 176 8.62 -23.86 -14.12
N LYS A 177 9.75 -24.22 -13.49
CA LYS A 177 11.03 -23.48 -13.55
C LYS A 177 10.93 -21.97 -13.27
N PHE A 178 9.99 -21.56 -12.41
CA PHE A 178 9.85 -20.15 -12.01
C PHE A 178 11.13 -19.63 -11.37
N LYS A 179 11.75 -18.62 -11.98
CA LYS A 179 13.03 -18.05 -11.59
C LYS A 179 12.96 -16.53 -11.59
N LEU A 180 13.53 -15.92 -10.55
CA LEU A 180 13.69 -14.48 -10.44
C LEU A 180 15.17 -14.12 -10.30
N GLU A 181 15.59 -13.07 -10.98
CA GLU A 181 16.92 -12.49 -10.87
C GLU A 181 16.85 -10.98 -10.60
N PRO A 182 17.44 -10.49 -9.49
CA PRO A 182 18.07 -11.25 -8.40
C PRO A 182 17.09 -12.17 -7.65
N GLU A 183 17.60 -13.16 -6.92
CA GLU A 183 16.76 -14.01 -6.05
C GLU A 183 16.03 -13.16 -4.99
N ALA A 184 14.78 -13.53 -4.68
CA ALA A 184 13.98 -12.82 -3.70
C ALA A 184 14.54 -12.95 -2.27
N GLU A 185 14.32 -11.92 -1.46
CA GLU A 185 14.81 -11.87 -0.08
C GLU A 185 14.04 -12.84 0.83
N SER A 186 12.76 -13.05 0.52
CA SER A 186 11.93 -14.03 1.20
C SER A 186 10.86 -14.58 0.27
N HIS A 187 10.28 -15.70 0.67
CA HIS A 187 9.20 -16.36 -0.03
C HIS A 187 8.14 -16.83 0.98
N GLN A 188 6.88 -16.69 0.62
CA GLN A 188 5.76 -17.22 1.40
C GLN A 188 4.67 -17.71 0.47
N LYS A 189 3.67 -18.40 1.02
CA LYS A 189 2.49 -18.78 0.25
C LYS A 189 1.32 -17.90 0.63
N ASN A 190 0.53 -17.49 -0.35
CA ASN A 190 -0.78 -16.90 -0.06
C ASN A 190 -1.79 -18.00 0.32
N SER A 191 -3.01 -17.56 0.62
CA SER A 191 -4.16 -18.40 0.96
C SER A 191 -4.53 -19.44 -0.09
N TYR A 192 -4.24 -19.16 -1.36
CA TYR A 192 -4.45 -20.07 -2.49
C TYR A 192 -3.25 -20.98 -2.75
N ASN A 193 -2.29 -21.01 -1.80
CA ASN A 193 -1.07 -21.82 -1.85
C ASN A 193 -0.15 -21.45 -3.04
N MET A 194 -0.32 -20.27 -3.62
CA MET A 194 0.56 -19.69 -4.64
C MET A 194 1.78 -19.08 -3.96
N ASN A 195 2.96 -19.26 -4.57
CA ASN A 195 4.18 -18.68 -4.04
C ASN A 195 4.20 -17.17 -4.29
N MET A 196 4.61 -16.42 -3.29
CA MET A 196 4.86 -14.99 -3.33
C MET A 196 6.32 -14.76 -2.98
N PHE A 197 7.04 -14.09 -3.88
CA PHE A 197 8.45 -13.78 -3.76
C PHE A 197 8.62 -12.30 -3.49
N ILE A 198 9.27 -11.96 -2.38
CA ILE A 198 9.23 -10.61 -1.79
C ILE A 198 10.62 -9.98 -1.84
N TYR A 199 10.68 -8.76 -2.37
CA TYR A 199 11.81 -7.84 -2.27
C TYR A 199 11.40 -6.65 -1.43
N MET A 200 12.16 -6.33 -0.39
CA MET A 200 11.85 -5.23 0.51
C MET A 200 12.87 -4.10 0.35
N SER A 201 12.44 -2.86 0.46
CA SER A 201 13.35 -1.71 0.53
C SER A 201 12.83 -0.69 1.52
N GLN A 202 13.73 -0.11 2.31
CA GLN A 202 13.39 0.85 3.35
C GLN A 202 13.94 2.22 2.98
N GLY A 203 13.10 3.25 3.08
CA GLY A 203 13.48 4.64 2.90
C GLY A 203 13.89 4.96 1.46
N MET A 204 13.24 4.36 0.46
CA MET A 204 13.56 4.62 -0.94
C MET A 204 13.39 6.10 -1.28
N LYS A 205 14.28 6.61 -2.13
CA LYS A 205 14.28 8.00 -2.60
C LYS A 205 13.76 8.11 -4.03
N PRO A 206 13.22 9.27 -4.44
CA PRO A 206 12.88 9.50 -5.84
C PRO A 206 14.08 9.20 -6.77
N GLY A 207 13.83 8.45 -7.84
CA GLY A 207 14.84 7.99 -8.80
C GLY A 207 15.62 6.75 -8.39
N GLU A 208 15.35 6.15 -7.21
CA GLU A 208 15.90 4.84 -6.88
C GLU A 208 15.12 3.72 -7.58
N GLU A 209 15.84 2.78 -8.18
CA GLU A 209 15.27 1.79 -9.08
C GLU A 209 15.35 0.37 -8.51
N LYS A 210 14.41 -0.47 -8.95
CA LYS A 210 14.42 -1.93 -8.80
C LYS A 210 14.08 -2.57 -10.13
N THR A 211 14.97 -3.46 -10.57
CA THR A 211 14.79 -4.23 -11.80
C THR A 211 14.86 -5.71 -11.45
N ILE A 212 13.81 -6.44 -11.76
CA ILE A 212 13.72 -7.89 -11.55
C ILE A 212 13.43 -8.56 -12.89
N THR A 213 14.24 -9.54 -13.24
CA THR A 213 13.99 -10.43 -14.38
C THR A 213 13.27 -11.68 -13.90
N LEU A 214 12.15 -12.00 -14.53
CA LEU A 214 11.37 -13.20 -14.35
C LEU A 214 11.53 -14.09 -15.59
N GLU A 215 11.76 -15.39 -15.35
CA GLU A 215 11.69 -16.45 -16.36
C GLU A 215 10.86 -17.61 -15.82
N TYR A 216 9.97 -18.17 -16.64
CA TYR A 216 9.16 -19.32 -16.26
C TYR A 216 8.61 -20.11 -17.46
N ASP A 217 8.28 -21.37 -17.24
CA ASP A 217 7.64 -22.23 -18.24
C ASP A 217 6.16 -22.42 -17.87
N ARG A 218 5.26 -22.19 -18.81
CA ARG A 218 3.82 -22.41 -18.60
C ARG A 218 3.15 -22.88 -19.87
N ALA A 219 2.49 -24.04 -19.82
CA ALA A 219 1.75 -24.62 -20.93
C ALA A 219 0.22 -24.48 -20.81
N GLU A 220 -0.25 -23.90 -19.71
CA GLU A 220 -1.67 -23.68 -19.43
C GLU A 220 -2.13 -22.35 -20.06
N GLU A 221 -3.15 -22.40 -20.91
CA GLU A 221 -3.67 -21.23 -21.64
C GLU A 221 -4.68 -20.41 -20.82
N ARG A 222 -5.21 -20.97 -19.74
CA ARG A 222 -6.10 -20.25 -18.83
C ARG A 222 -5.30 -19.43 -17.84
N THR A 223 -5.81 -18.28 -17.48
CA THR A 223 -5.25 -17.44 -16.42
C THR A 223 -5.36 -18.11 -15.07
N THR A 224 -4.53 -17.67 -14.13
CA THR A 224 -4.59 -18.14 -12.73
C THR A 224 -5.98 -17.91 -12.11
N GLY A 225 -6.62 -16.78 -12.39
CA GLY A 225 -7.99 -16.45 -11.96
C GLY A 225 -9.03 -17.45 -12.49
N GLU A 226 -9.02 -17.74 -13.80
CA GLU A 226 -9.92 -18.74 -14.40
C GLU A 226 -9.77 -20.13 -13.73
N ILE A 227 -8.54 -20.53 -13.39
CA ILE A 227 -8.28 -21.80 -12.69
C ILE A 227 -8.82 -21.75 -11.25
N MET A 228 -8.64 -20.63 -10.55
CA MET A 228 -9.14 -20.43 -9.19
C MET A 228 -10.66 -20.46 -9.10
N ASP A 229 -11.34 -19.83 -10.06
CA ASP A 229 -12.80 -19.83 -10.13
C ASP A 229 -13.37 -21.23 -10.34
N GLU A 230 -12.72 -22.05 -11.17
CA GLU A 230 -13.10 -23.45 -11.36
C GLU A 230 -12.91 -24.26 -10.06
N MET A 231 -11.79 -24.05 -9.34
CA MET A 231 -11.54 -24.70 -8.05
C MET A 231 -12.59 -24.31 -6.99
N ALA A 232 -13.05 -23.06 -6.99
CA ALA A 232 -14.12 -22.59 -6.11
C ALA A 232 -15.52 -23.11 -6.52
N GLY A 233 -15.73 -23.31 -7.82
CA GLY A 233 -16.98 -23.76 -8.45
C GLY A 233 -17.43 -25.20 -8.13
N GLY A 234 -16.59 -26.00 -7.45
CA GLY A 234 -16.97 -27.32 -6.92
C GLY A 234 -17.98 -27.28 -5.76
N THR A 235 -18.24 -26.10 -5.18
CA THR A 235 -19.10 -25.93 -3.99
C THR A 235 -20.14 -24.79 -4.10
N ALA A 236 -20.22 -24.08 -5.23
CA ALA A 236 -20.96 -22.82 -5.34
C ALA A 236 -22.21 -22.84 -6.24
N LYS A 237 -22.87 -23.99 -6.44
CA LYS A 237 -24.25 -24.01 -6.97
C LYS A 237 -25.28 -23.76 -5.86
N GLN A 238 -25.19 -22.65 -5.13
CA GLN A 238 -26.34 -21.99 -4.50
C GLN A 238 -25.93 -20.64 -3.90
N GLY A 239 -26.20 -19.58 -4.64
CA GLY A 239 -26.02 -18.21 -4.19
C GLY A 239 -26.46 -17.28 -5.30
N THR A 240 -27.71 -16.86 -5.22
CA THR A 240 -28.41 -16.01 -6.19
C THR A 240 -27.62 -14.77 -6.58
N SER A 241 -27.50 -14.60 -7.88
CA SER A 241 -26.95 -13.47 -8.61
C SER A 241 -27.61 -12.14 -8.23
N THR A 242 -26.78 -11.14 -7.94
CA THR A 242 -27.04 -9.74 -8.27
C THR A 242 -25.81 -9.19 -8.97
N ASN A 243 -26.02 -8.87 -10.24
CA ASN A 243 -25.21 -8.21 -11.27
C ASN A 243 -23.90 -7.52 -10.87
N ASN A 244 -22.90 -7.83 -11.71
CA ASN A 244 -21.73 -7.05 -12.13
C ASN A 244 -20.57 -6.82 -11.14
N GLU A 245 -19.39 -6.87 -11.75
CA GLU A 245 -18.03 -6.65 -11.22
C GLU A 245 -17.43 -7.86 -10.51
N GLU A 246 -16.58 -8.59 -11.25
CA GLU A 246 -15.55 -9.48 -10.72
C GLU A 246 -14.57 -8.65 -9.87
N LYS A 247 -14.98 -8.31 -8.65
CA LYS A 247 -14.10 -7.66 -7.67
C LYS A 247 -13.19 -8.72 -7.10
N ILE A 248 -11.89 -8.59 -7.35
CA ILE A 248 -10.85 -9.29 -6.61
C ILE A 248 -11.16 -9.07 -5.12
N PRO A 249 -11.50 -10.11 -4.34
CA PRO A 249 -12.03 -9.92 -3.01
C PRO A 249 -10.99 -9.27 -2.08
N VAL A 250 -11.44 -8.23 -1.37
CA VAL A 250 -10.67 -7.31 -0.51
C VAL A 250 -9.65 -7.98 0.43
N TRP A 251 -9.88 -9.23 0.83
CA TRP A 251 -8.97 -9.98 1.69
C TRP A 251 -7.65 -10.42 0.99
N MET A 252 -7.58 -10.43 -0.35
CA MET A 252 -6.32 -10.66 -1.07
C MET A 252 -5.34 -9.48 -0.95
N ILE A 253 -5.83 -8.27 -0.66
CA ILE A 253 -5.04 -7.03 -0.65
C ILE A 253 -4.38 -6.77 0.72
N VAL A 254 -5.02 -7.19 1.82
CA VAL A 254 -4.65 -6.74 3.16
C VAL A 254 -3.47 -7.51 3.77
N SER A 255 -3.20 -8.74 3.30
CA SER A 255 -2.20 -9.63 3.91
C SER A 255 -0.74 -9.14 3.86
N VAL A 256 -0.40 -8.16 3.03
CA VAL A 256 0.96 -7.62 2.89
C VAL A 256 1.21 -6.36 3.72
N ILE A 257 0.17 -5.56 3.98
CA ILE A 257 0.26 -4.19 4.50
C ILE A 257 0.45 -4.16 6.03
N GLY A 258 0.24 -5.27 6.74
CA GLY A 258 0.24 -5.29 8.21
C GLY A 258 1.56 -5.56 8.92
N GLY A 259 2.54 -6.17 8.24
CA GLY A 259 3.67 -6.86 8.91
C GLY A 259 4.75 -5.94 9.47
N VAL A 260 5.19 -4.95 8.69
CA VAL A 260 6.42 -4.20 9.00
C VAL A 260 6.14 -3.01 9.92
N SER A 261 5.00 -2.34 9.78
CA SER A 261 4.54 -1.30 10.71
C SER A 261 4.47 -1.77 12.17
N VAL A 262 4.10 -3.04 12.42
CA VAL A 262 4.05 -3.61 13.78
C VAL A 262 5.45 -3.92 14.32
N LEU A 263 6.39 -4.33 13.47
CA LEU A 263 7.77 -4.57 13.89
C LEU A 263 8.50 -3.25 14.18
N ALA A 264 8.29 -2.21 13.37
CA ALA A 264 8.84 -0.88 13.61
C ALA A 264 8.23 -0.23 14.87
N ALA A 265 6.90 -0.26 15.03
CA ALA A 265 6.23 0.23 16.24
C ALA A 265 6.56 -0.61 17.49
N GLY A 266 6.78 -1.92 17.32
CA GLY A 266 7.23 -2.84 18.35
C GLY A 266 8.66 -2.55 18.80
N PHE A 267 9.58 -2.28 17.86
CA PHE A 267 10.96 -1.86 18.15
C PHE A 267 11.00 -0.49 18.82
N LEU A 268 10.20 0.48 18.35
CA LEU A 268 10.05 1.80 18.95
C LEU A 268 9.50 1.71 20.38
N MET A 269 8.43 0.95 20.61
CA MET A 269 7.90 0.73 21.96
C MET A 269 8.88 -0.02 22.87
N PHE A 270 9.66 -0.95 22.35
CA PHE A 270 10.68 -1.68 23.12
C PHE A 270 11.83 -0.76 23.55
N PHE A 271 12.31 0.11 22.65
CA PHE A 271 13.34 1.11 22.98
C PHE A 271 12.84 2.22 23.90
N LEU A 272 11.60 2.70 23.71
CA LEU A 272 10.99 3.72 24.57
C LEU A 272 10.65 3.19 25.97
N ARG A 273 10.25 1.91 26.10
CA ARG A 273 10.03 1.27 27.41
C ARG A 273 11.31 1.09 28.21
N LYS A 274 12.47 0.97 27.57
CA LYS A 274 13.75 0.81 28.29
C LYS A 274 14.25 2.13 28.92
N LYS A 275 13.67 3.28 28.54
CA LYS A 275 14.10 4.60 29.03
C LYS A 275 13.12 5.28 30.00
N SER A 276 11.94 4.72 30.23
CA SER A 276 10.89 5.33 31.05
C SER A 276 10.53 4.48 32.27
N THR A 277 11.48 4.31 33.19
CA THR A 277 11.17 4.02 34.60
C THR A 277 11.32 5.30 35.40
N ASN A 278 10.30 6.16 35.37
CA ASN A 278 9.99 7.04 36.50
C ASN A 278 8.50 7.41 36.51
N ARG A 279 7.90 7.20 37.69
CA ARG A 279 6.49 7.35 38.08
C ARG A 279 5.87 8.69 37.68
N VAL A 280 4.57 8.67 37.34
CA VAL A 280 3.52 9.48 38.02
C VAL A 280 2.18 8.70 38.00
N GLU A 281 1.51 8.65 39.16
CA GLU A 281 0.18 8.08 39.41
C GLU A 281 -0.96 9.11 39.23
N LYS A 282 -2.13 8.59 38.79
CA LYS A 282 -3.54 9.12 38.87
C LYS A 282 -3.88 10.32 37.96
N ARG A 283 -5.03 10.36 37.26
CA ARG A 283 -6.41 9.99 37.65
C ARG A 283 -7.28 9.73 36.38
N LYS A 284 -8.23 8.79 36.50
CA LYS A 284 -9.28 8.42 35.51
C LYS A 284 -10.25 9.60 35.30
N THR A 285 -10.94 9.79 34.16
CA THR A 285 -12.10 9.00 33.70
C THR A 285 -12.41 9.26 32.22
N ALA A 286 -12.44 8.20 31.41
CA ALA A 286 -13.20 8.10 30.17
C ALA A 286 -13.39 6.60 29.89
N THR A 287 -14.57 6.25 29.36
CA THR A 287 -15.14 4.90 29.24
C THR A 287 -14.16 3.92 28.60
N LYS A 288 -13.70 2.93 29.38
CA LYS A 288 -12.76 1.90 28.94
C LYS A 288 -13.54 0.81 28.21
N GLU A 289 -13.58 0.85 26.89
CA GLU A 289 -13.48 -0.40 26.14
C GLU A 289 -12.20 -1.08 26.61
N SER A 290 -12.28 -2.36 27.00
CA SER A 290 -11.10 -3.02 27.53
C SER A 290 -10.08 -3.08 26.40
N THR A 291 -8.87 -2.60 26.66
CA THR A 291 -7.72 -2.69 25.74
C THR A 291 -7.48 -4.12 25.23
N THR A 292 -8.06 -5.12 25.89
CA THR A 292 -8.07 -6.52 25.48
C THR A 292 -9.08 -6.79 24.38
N ASP A 293 -10.26 -6.15 24.42
CA ASP A 293 -11.31 -6.31 23.40
C ASP A 293 -10.92 -5.62 22.09
N ILE A 294 -10.27 -4.45 22.17
CA ILE A 294 -9.69 -3.77 20.99
C ILE A 294 -8.60 -4.65 20.34
N LYS A 295 -7.75 -5.29 21.15
CA LYS A 295 -6.71 -6.21 20.64
C LYS A 295 -7.30 -7.48 20.03
N LYS A 296 -8.36 -8.03 20.62
CA LYS A 296 -9.07 -9.20 20.07
C LYS A 296 -9.81 -8.85 18.78
N ALA A 297 -10.43 -7.68 18.70
CA ALA A 297 -11.04 -7.17 17.48
C ALA A 297 -9.99 -7.06 16.37
N LYS A 298 -8.82 -6.45 16.67
CA LYS A 298 -7.71 -6.34 15.73
C LYS A 298 -7.18 -7.70 15.26
N LEU A 299 -7.04 -8.69 16.15
CA LEU A 299 -6.65 -10.04 15.77
C LEU A 299 -7.71 -10.73 14.88
N ARG A 300 -8.99 -10.48 15.12
CA ARG A 300 -10.07 -11.00 14.27
C ARG A 300 -10.03 -10.36 12.89
N THR A 301 -9.78 -9.05 12.82
CA THR A 301 -9.55 -8.35 11.56
C THR A 301 -8.38 -8.99 10.82
N MET A 302 -7.23 -9.17 11.49
CA MET A 302 -6.03 -9.82 10.93
C MET A 302 -6.25 -11.27 10.45
N LEU A 303 -7.18 -12.01 11.06
CA LEU A 303 -7.56 -13.35 10.61
C LEU A 303 -8.49 -13.29 9.41
N LEU A 304 -9.48 -12.40 9.45
CA LEU A 304 -10.47 -12.23 8.38
C LEU A 304 -9.84 -11.64 7.11
N ASP A 305 -8.78 -10.85 7.27
CA ASP A 305 -8.04 -10.20 6.20
C ASP A 305 -6.84 -11.03 5.71
N GLY A 306 -6.65 -12.23 6.27
CA GLY A 306 -5.61 -13.18 5.87
C GLY A 306 -4.18 -12.80 6.26
N SER A 307 -3.97 -11.70 7.00
CA SER A 307 -2.64 -11.26 7.47
C SER A 307 -2.00 -12.22 8.48
N ILE A 308 -2.79 -13.06 9.14
CA ILE A 308 -2.31 -14.14 9.99
C ILE A 308 -3.09 -15.43 9.72
N SER A 309 -2.40 -16.56 9.76
CA SER A 309 -3.03 -17.88 9.69
C SER A 309 -3.95 -18.15 10.90
N GLU A 310 -4.86 -19.10 10.77
CA GLU A 310 -5.73 -19.52 11.90
C GLU A 310 -4.91 -20.02 13.10
N GLU A 311 -3.76 -20.65 12.84
CA GLU A 311 -2.83 -21.10 13.88
C GLU A 311 -2.17 -19.92 14.60
N GLU A 312 -1.70 -18.91 13.86
CA GLU A 312 -1.11 -17.68 14.42
C GLU A 312 -2.14 -16.85 15.19
N TYR A 313 -3.36 -16.71 14.66
CA TYR A 313 -4.47 -16.09 15.37
C TYR A 313 -4.70 -16.76 16.72
N ASN A 314 -4.78 -18.09 16.74
CA ASN A 314 -5.00 -18.84 17.98
C ASN A 314 -3.83 -18.71 18.98
N GLN A 315 -2.59 -18.58 18.50
CA GLN A 315 -1.42 -18.33 19.35
C GLN A 315 -1.43 -16.90 19.92
N LEU A 316 -1.70 -15.90 19.08
CA LEU A 316 -1.74 -14.50 19.47
C LEU A 316 -2.92 -14.22 20.40
N LEU A 317 -4.07 -14.85 20.18
CA LEU A 317 -5.25 -14.74 21.04
C LEU A 317 -4.96 -15.23 22.47
N LYS A 318 -4.18 -16.31 22.62
CA LYS A 318 -3.72 -16.81 23.94
C LYS A 318 -2.80 -15.80 24.63
N SER A 319 -1.96 -15.08 23.88
CA SER A 319 -1.09 -14.03 24.43
C SER A 319 -1.87 -12.79 24.89
N VAL A 320 -2.94 -12.43 24.18
CA VAL A 320 -3.83 -11.30 24.49
C VAL A 320 -4.80 -11.64 25.64
N GLY A 321 -5.17 -12.91 25.80
CA GLY A 321 -6.03 -13.40 26.87
C GLY A 321 -5.40 -13.44 28.26
N GLY A 322 -4.07 -13.31 28.36
CA GLY A 322 -3.32 -13.37 29.61
C GLY A 322 -3.26 -14.78 30.21
N LYS A 323 -2.05 -15.27 30.50
CA LYS A 323 -1.85 -16.36 31.47
C LYS A 323 -2.46 -15.92 32.80
N LYS A 324 -3.38 -16.71 33.35
CA LYS A 324 -3.64 -16.71 34.79
C LYS A 324 -2.45 -17.31 35.53
#